data_AF-A0A933TFF3-F1
#
_entry.id   AF-A0A933TFF3-F1
#
_cell.length_a   1.000
_cell.length_b   1.000
_cell.length_c   1.000
_cell.angle_alpha   90.00
_cell.angle_beta   90.00
_cell.angle_gamma   90.00
#
_symmetry.space_group_name_H-M   'P 1'
#
loop_
_entity.id
_entity.type
_entity.pdbx_description
1 polymer ?
#
loop_
_entity_poly.entity_id
_entity_poly.type
_entity_poly.pdbx_seq_one_letter_code
_entity_poly.pdbx_strand_id
1 'polypeptide(L)'
;MARTAAMAPMGNGELREGTRRAVFLTRPHSARALSRGPRALSPPGTGKVLLFRNDLDPAGRTTAGASWHQATLYLASALRAAGVPVVLSRLSLSRLDETGPRGLAGLGRLLRDQPDISFVGLTLYDSVFEPARRLLRFLASRTDAWLAVGGTMPTLAPQEVFVHLPAAHFVVRGAGEEVLPRLLGILGAAGARAGLRPAQRRALAGLQGILFADRDGIITAGADRVLRVTDLDRSRLDFSLLEKGDVAAGQFWSLSRGCRGGCRFCSSWDKGRFAGKSPQDFAALLSAYGRRLRELYGRWAKVPPAAFGIGFYDDDFLADRDRALALLRLLERSPFFARFLQTGVNSFFRRGALDEGLLAALRPAVFLPKVGDERAAARMGPWLYIGTESFCGAELARLGKGYGAQRVEAAARELSRRGIRQSHHFIVANARTTLEDLLESLVRIVRLRQLCGEPFAVLEPVSQLRSFYPTASYRGLARDGLLSRLELRGTLRLAGFPRFDYPLVEKDVPADPEVRRFCARLAGRTGIDWKAELEGLLLETLILSERLRRAAPARAARLRAAADRFRRYHELAEA
;
A
#
# COMPACT_ATOMS: atom_id res chain seq x y z
N MET A 1 19.76 -60.04 7.70
CA MET A 1 18.72 -60.67 8.54
C MET A 1 18.00 -59.58 9.34
N ALA A 2 16.69 -59.75 9.58
CA ALA A 2 15.72 -58.83 10.24
C ALA A 2 15.11 -57.79 9.28
N ARG A 3 13.98 -58.08 8.63
CA ARG A 3 12.56 -58.14 9.10
C ARG A 3 11.85 -56.78 9.02
N THR A 4 11.21 -56.59 7.88
CA THR A 4 10.05 -55.72 7.63
C THR A 4 8.87 -56.12 8.51
N ALA A 5 8.30 -55.16 9.24
CA ALA A 5 7.02 -55.29 9.92
C ALA A 5 5.99 -54.38 9.25
N ALA A 6 4.97 -55.00 8.66
CA ALA A 6 3.77 -54.36 8.17
C ALA A 6 2.82 -54.05 9.34
N MET A 7 2.22 -52.86 9.37
CA MET A 7 1.09 -52.56 10.24
C MET A 7 -0.20 -52.47 9.42
N ALA A 8 -1.20 -53.23 9.86
CA ALA A 8 -2.57 -53.28 9.35
C ALA A 8 -3.39 -52.04 9.75
N PRO A 9 -4.52 -51.75 9.07
CA PRO A 9 -5.26 -50.50 9.23
C PRO A 9 -6.21 -50.56 10.43
N MET A 10 -6.24 -49.49 11.23
CA MET A 10 -7.24 -49.30 12.30
C MET A 10 -8.44 -48.49 11.81
N GLY A 11 -9.61 -49.11 11.96
CA GLY A 11 -10.94 -48.57 12.28
C GLY A 11 -11.34 -47.16 11.84
N ASN A 12 -12.36 -47.10 10.98
CA ASN A 12 -13.19 -45.90 10.76
C ASN A 12 -14.00 -45.58 12.02
N GLY A 13 -13.60 -44.54 12.75
CA GLY A 13 -14.45 -43.85 13.71
C GLY A 13 -15.21 -42.72 13.02
N GLU A 14 -16.55 -42.79 13.04
CA GLU A 14 -17.44 -41.73 12.57
C GLU A 14 -17.25 -40.45 13.38
N LEU A 15 -16.87 -39.36 12.69
CA LEU A 15 -16.92 -38.00 13.22
C LEU A 15 -17.88 -37.18 12.35
N ARG A 16 -19.07 -36.92 12.90
CA ARG A 16 -20.01 -35.92 12.40
C ARG A 16 -19.58 -34.54 12.92
N GLU A 17 -19.01 -33.71 12.05
CA GLU A 17 -19.27 -32.25 11.96
C GLU A 17 -18.40 -31.60 10.85
N GLY A 18 -19.06 -31.10 9.80
CA GLY A 18 -18.71 -29.88 9.07
C GLY A 18 -17.37 -29.72 8.33
N THR A 19 -16.51 -30.73 8.19
CA THR A 19 -15.22 -30.55 7.50
C THR A 19 -15.33 -30.78 5.99
N ARG A 20 -15.20 -29.69 5.20
CA ARG A 20 -15.12 -29.77 3.72
C ARG A 20 -13.89 -30.58 3.30
N ARG A 21 -14.07 -31.66 2.55
CA ARG A 21 -12.97 -32.39 1.90
C ARG A 21 -12.33 -31.49 0.83
N ALA A 22 -11.11 -31.02 1.07
CA ALA A 22 -10.32 -30.28 0.10
C ALA A 22 -9.63 -31.26 -0.88
N VAL A 23 -10.11 -31.34 -2.12
CA VAL A 23 -9.41 -32.03 -3.21
C VAL A 23 -8.61 -30.97 -3.98
N PHE A 24 -7.28 -31.01 -3.86
CA PHE A 24 -6.38 -30.12 -4.58
C PHE A 24 -6.08 -30.67 -5.97
N LEU A 25 -6.80 -30.20 -7.00
CA LEU A 25 -6.47 -30.49 -8.39
C LEU A 25 -5.45 -29.47 -8.89
N THR A 26 -4.17 -29.84 -8.88
CA THR A 26 -3.11 -29.07 -9.55
C THR A 26 -2.79 -29.71 -10.90
N ARG A 27 -2.87 -28.93 -11.98
CA ARG A 27 -2.33 -29.33 -13.30
C ARG A 27 -1.07 -28.51 -13.60
N PRO A 28 0.05 -29.14 -13.98
CA PRO A 28 1.18 -28.41 -14.53
C PRO A 28 0.89 -28.06 -15.99
N HIS A 29 1.03 -26.79 -16.40
CA HIS A 29 0.99 -26.45 -17.83
C HIS A 29 2.02 -25.40 -18.25
N SER A 30 2.67 -25.74 -19.37
CA SER A 30 3.56 -24.98 -20.23
C SER A 30 2.92 -23.70 -20.75
N ALA A 31 3.67 -22.60 -20.69
CA ALA A 31 3.26 -21.30 -21.19
C ALA A 31 3.32 -21.22 -22.73
N ARG A 32 2.20 -20.90 -23.39
CA ARG A 32 2.20 -20.29 -24.72
C ARG A 32 0.99 -19.38 -24.95
N ALA A 33 1.30 -18.22 -25.53
CA ALA A 33 0.47 -17.22 -26.23
C ALA A 33 -0.80 -16.68 -25.54
N LEU A 34 -0.69 -15.48 -24.95
CA LEU A 34 -1.83 -14.60 -24.68
C LEU A 34 -2.22 -13.88 -25.98
N SER A 35 -3.20 -14.40 -26.70
CA SER A 35 -3.81 -13.72 -27.86
C SER A 35 -4.71 -12.56 -27.41
N ARG A 36 -4.67 -11.45 -28.15
CA ARG A 36 -5.57 -10.30 -28.02
C ARG A 36 -7.04 -10.76 -28.10
N GLY A 37 -7.79 -10.63 -27.01
CA GLY A 37 -9.22 -10.98 -26.96
C GLY A 37 -10.10 -9.96 -27.69
N PRO A 38 -11.24 -10.39 -28.27
CA PRO A 38 -12.19 -9.51 -28.94
C PRO A 38 -12.90 -8.58 -27.94
N ARG A 39 -13.35 -7.41 -28.41
CA ARG A 39 -14.23 -6.50 -27.65
C ARG A 39 -15.53 -7.24 -27.32
N ALA A 40 -15.74 -7.54 -26.04
CA ALA A 40 -16.98 -8.14 -25.57
C ALA A 40 -18.10 -7.10 -25.59
N LEU A 41 -19.14 -7.34 -26.38
CA LEU A 41 -20.47 -6.77 -26.16
C LEU A 41 -21.00 -7.32 -24.82
N SER A 42 -21.63 -6.48 -24.01
CA SER A 42 -22.19 -6.88 -22.72
C SER A 42 -23.14 -8.08 -22.89
N PRO A 43 -22.96 -9.19 -22.16
CA PRO A 43 -23.98 -10.22 -22.12
C PRO A 43 -25.20 -9.63 -21.40
N PRO A 44 -26.42 -9.66 -21.99
CA PRO A 44 -27.63 -9.33 -21.25
C PRO A 44 -27.72 -10.23 -20.00
N GLY A 45 -27.94 -9.62 -18.83
CA GLY A 45 -28.16 -10.33 -17.57
C GLY A 45 -26.94 -10.51 -16.65
N THR A 46 -26.03 -9.52 -16.55
CA THR A 46 -25.07 -9.45 -15.43
C THR A 46 -25.66 -8.64 -14.28
N GLY A 47 -25.69 -9.21 -13.07
CA GLY A 47 -26.22 -8.49 -11.89
C GLY A 47 -25.31 -7.34 -11.47
N LYS A 48 -25.77 -6.52 -10.51
CA LYS A 48 -25.00 -5.38 -10.01
C LYS A 48 -23.80 -5.84 -9.18
N VAL A 49 -22.73 -5.04 -9.18
CA VAL A 49 -21.54 -5.25 -8.34
C VAL A 49 -21.49 -4.20 -7.24
N LEU A 50 -21.39 -4.62 -5.99
CA LEU A 50 -21.14 -3.73 -4.87
C LEU A 50 -19.63 -3.58 -4.63
N LEU A 51 -19.16 -2.33 -4.60
CA LEU A 51 -17.82 -1.94 -4.19
C LEU A 51 -17.89 -0.91 -3.05
N PHE A 52 -16.76 -0.70 -2.36
CA PHE A 52 -16.65 0.24 -1.24
C PHE A 52 -15.74 1.41 -1.64
N ARG A 53 -16.30 2.62 -1.60
CA ARG A 53 -15.71 3.84 -2.18
C ARG A 53 -14.40 4.24 -1.50
N ASN A 54 -14.31 4.06 -0.18
CA ASN A 54 -13.14 4.39 0.62
C ASN A 54 -12.90 3.28 1.63
N ASP A 55 -12.22 2.21 1.20
CA ASP A 55 -11.96 1.03 2.02
C ASP A 55 -11.00 1.32 3.19
N LEU A 56 -10.12 2.31 3.04
CA LEU A 56 -9.09 2.66 4.01
C LEU A 56 -9.00 4.17 4.17
N ASP A 57 -9.47 4.69 5.29
CA ASP A 57 -9.08 6.03 5.71
C ASP A 57 -7.62 5.98 6.18
N PRO A 58 -6.70 6.81 5.63
CA PRO A 58 -5.38 6.93 6.21
C PRO A 58 -5.53 7.40 7.66
N ALA A 59 -4.97 6.63 8.59
CA ALA A 59 -5.02 6.90 10.03
C ALA A 59 -4.68 8.38 10.30
N GLY A 60 -5.62 9.09 10.93
CA GLY A 60 -5.40 10.45 11.42
C GLY A 60 -5.43 11.60 10.40
N ARG A 61 -5.65 11.36 9.09
CA ARG A 61 -5.79 12.46 8.11
C ARG A 61 -7.21 12.54 7.58
N THR A 62 -8.03 13.34 8.26
CA THR A 62 -9.27 13.88 7.70
C THR A 62 -8.93 14.88 6.61
N THR A 63 -8.57 14.42 5.41
CA THR A 63 -8.74 15.30 4.25
C THR A 63 -10.24 15.55 4.10
N ALA A 64 -10.67 16.76 4.43
CA ALA A 64 -12.04 17.20 4.28
C ALA A 64 -12.47 17.00 2.81
N GLY A 65 -13.31 16.00 2.57
CA GLY A 65 -13.76 15.56 1.25
C GLY A 65 -13.52 14.06 1.08
N ALA A 66 -14.60 13.30 0.90
CA ALA A 66 -14.54 11.85 0.74
C ALA A 66 -13.69 11.48 -0.49
N SER A 67 -12.41 11.18 -0.30
CA SER A 67 -11.54 10.80 -1.40
C SER A 67 -11.78 9.34 -1.76
N TRP A 68 -12.06 9.08 -3.02
CA TRP A 68 -12.08 7.73 -3.56
C TRP A 68 -10.75 7.03 -3.33
N HIS A 69 -10.81 5.77 -2.86
CA HIS A 69 -9.63 4.92 -2.93
C HIS A 69 -9.34 4.61 -4.40
N GLN A 70 -8.11 4.89 -4.85
CA GLN A 70 -7.72 4.79 -6.26
C GLN A 70 -7.97 3.39 -6.85
N ALA A 71 -7.69 2.32 -6.10
CA ALA A 71 -7.95 0.96 -6.57
C ALA A 71 -9.45 0.73 -6.85
N THR A 72 -10.34 1.26 -6.00
CA THR A 72 -11.79 1.16 -6.21
C THR A 72 -12.22 1.91 -7.46
N LEU A 73 -11.66 3.10 -7.71
CA LEU A 73 -11.98 3.86 -8.92
C LEU A 73 -11.56 3.11 -10.19
N TYR A 74 -10.35 2.52 -10.21
CA TYR A 74 -9.91 1.66 -11.33
C TYR A 74 -10.84 0.45 -11.54
N LEU A 75 -11.22 -0.24 -10.45
CA LEU A 75 -12.16 -1.36 -10.51
C LEU A 75 -13.52 -0.93 -11.08
N ALA A 76 -14.12 0.11 -10.51
CA ALA A 76 -15.42 0.62 -10.94
C ALA A 76 -15.38 1.09 -12.41
N SER A 77 -14.29 1.73 -12.84
CA SER A 77 -14.11 2.17 -14.22
C SER A 77 -14.01 0.99 -15.19
N ALA A 78 -13.23 -0.04 -14.85
CA ALA A 78 -13.10 -1.25 -15.66
C ALA A 78 -14.43 -2.02 -15.77
N LEU A 79 -15.18 -2.12 -14.67
CA LEU A 79 -16.52 -2.72 -14.66
C LEU A 79 -17.50 -1.97 -15.55
N ARG A 80 -17.57 -0.64 -15.42
CA ARG A 80 -18.44 0.19 -16.27
C ARG A 80 -18.05 0.12 -17.75
N ALA A 81 -16.77 0.11 -18.06
CA ALA A 81 -16.29 -0.08 -19.43
C ALA A 81 -16.70 -1.44 -20.02
N ALA A 82 -16.85 -2.46 -19.17
CA ALA A 82 -17.40 -3.76 -19.54
C ALA A 82 -18.94 -3.84 -19.48
N GLY A 83 -19.62 -2.71 -19.26
CA GLY A 83 -21.08 -2.63 -19.20
C GLY A 83 -21.69 -3.20 -17.91
N VAL A 84 -20.91 -3.43 -16.87
CA VAL A 84 -21.38 -3.96 -15.58
C VAL A 84 -21.84 -2.82 -14.68
N PRO A 85 -23.09 -2.84 -14.16
CA PRO A 85 -23.55 -1.84 -13.20
C PRO A 85 -22.81 -1.93 -11.85
N VAL A 86 -22.40 -0.78 -11.32
CA VAL A 86 -21.68 -0.69 -10.04
C VAL A 86 -22.51 0.07 -9.02
N VAL A 87 -22.64 -0.51 -7.83
CA VAL A 87 -23.20 0.12 -6.62
C VAL A 87 -22.05 0.42 -5.66
N LEU A 88 -22.07 1.60 -5.05
CA LEU A 88 -20.99 2.06 -4.18
C LEU A 88 -21.49 2.24 -2.75
N SER A 89 -20.84 1.55 -1.81
CA SER A 89 -21.00 1.81 -0.37
C SER A 89 -20.01 2.87 0.10
N ARG A 90 -20.47 3.75 1.01
CA ARG A 90 -19.61 4.71 1.73
C ARG A 90 -19.06 4.13 3.05
N LEU A 91 -19.36 2.88 3.37
CA LEU A 91 -18.80 2.20 4.53
C LEU A 91 -17.28 2.08 4.39
N SER A 92 -16.54 2.47 5.42
CA SER A 92 -15.08 2.38 5.51
C SER A 92 -14.69 1.24 6.44
N LEU A 93 -13.84 0.31 5.98
CA LEU A 93 -13.43 -0.86 6.78
C LEU A 93 -12.61 -0.44 7.99
N SER A 94 -11.72 0.54 7.83
CA SER A 94 -10.88 1.06 8.92
C SER A 94 -11.70 1.71 10.04
N ARG A 95 -12.92 2.17 9.72
CA ARG A 95 -13.86 2.79 10.67
C ARG A 95 -15.06 1.90 10.98
N LEU A 96 -14.99 0.60 10.69
CA LEU A 96 -16.12 -0.28 10.93
C LEU A 96 -16.50 -0.33 12.42
N ASP A 97 -15.50 -0.26 13.30
CA ASP A 97 -15.70 -0.26 14.75
C ASP A 97 -16.25 1.09 15.25
N GLU A 98 -15.86 2.21 14.63
CA GLU A 98 -16.36 3.56 14.95
C GLU A 98 -17.80 3.77 14.47
N THR A 99 -18.09 3.37 13.22
CA THR A 99 -19.44 3.48 12.62
C THR A 99 -20.41 2.44 13.18
N GLY A 100 -19.88 1.35 13.75
CA GLY A 100 -20.59 0.37 14.55
C GLY A 100 -21.84 -0.21 13.86
N PRO A 101 -22.90 -0.50 14.65
CA PRO A 101 -24.15 -1.06 14.13
C PRO A 101 -24.85 -0.18 13.08
N ARG A 102 -24.64 1.15 13.11
CA ARG A 102 -25.29 2.08 12.17
C ARG A 102 -24.77 1.92 10.75
N GLY A 103 -23.46 1.76 10.58
CA GLY A 103 -22.83 1.50 9.28
C GLY A 103 -23.33 0.21 8.65
N LEU A 104 -23.35 -0.87 9.44
CA LEU A 104 -23.86 -2.18 8.99
C LEU A 104 -25.38 -2.15 8.72
N ALA A 105 -26.17 -1.44 9.52
CA ALA A 105 -27.60 -1.28 9.28
C ALA A 105 -27.88 -0.54 7.96
N GLY A 106 -27.10 0.50 7.65
CA GLY A 106 -27.18 1.21 6.37
C GLY A 106 -26.84 0.30 5.18
N LEU A 107 -25.77 -0.48 5.28
CA LEU A 107 -25.42 -1.49 4.27
C LEU A 107 -26.52 -2.55 4.12
N GLY A 108 -27.11 -3.00 5.23
CA GLY A 108 -28.22 -3.95 5.21
C GLY A 108 -29.47 -3.42 4.53
N ARG A 109 -29.76 -2.11 4.64
CA ARG A 109 -30.83 -1.47 3.85
C ARG A 109 -30.48 -1.47 2.37
N LEU A 110 -29.29 -1.03 2.01
CA LEU A 110 -28.82 -1.00 0.63
C LEU A 110 -28.95 -2.38 -0.05
N LEU A 111 -28.58 -3.46 0.63
CA LEU A 111 -28.71 -4.82 0.09
C LEU A 111 -30.17 -5.27 -0.11
N ARG A 112 -31.10 -4.80 0.73
CA ARG A 112 -32.54 -5.07 0.54
C ARG A 112 -33.12 -4.26 -0.60
N ASP A 113 -32.72 -2.99 -0.71
CA ASP A 113 -33.22 -2.07 -1.73
C ASP A 113 -32.61 -2.37 -3.12
N GLN A 114 -31.52 -3.12 -3.16
CA GLN A 114 -30.79 -3.52 -4.38
C GLN A 114 -30.60 -5.06 -4.42
N PRO A 115 -31.70 -5.85 -4.50
CA PRO A 115 -31.63 -7.31 -4.42
C PRO A 115 -30.92 -7.96 -5.62
N ASP A 116 -30.69 -7.20 -6.69
CA ASP A 116 -29.99 -7.63 -7.90
C ASP A 116 -28.46 -7.45 -7.82
N ILE A 117 -27.93 -7.07 -6.65
CA ILE A 117 -26.50 -7.19 -6.36
C ILE A 117 -26.13 -8.68 -6.33
N SER A 118 -25.35 -9.10 -7.32
CA SER A 118 -24.92 -10.50 -7.50
C SER A 118 -23.45 -10.74 -7.12
N PHE A 119 -22.69 -9.67 -6.90
CA PHE A 119 -21.28 -9.73 -6.55
C PHE A 119 -20.88 -8.58 -5.62
N VAL A 120 -19.98 -8.86 -4.67
CA VAL A 120 -19.39 -7.88 -3.77
C VAL A 120 -17.86 -8.02 -3.81
N GLY A 121 -17.16 -6.94 -4.11
CA GLY A 121 -15.70 -6.87 -4.08
C GLY A 121 -15.19 -6.08 -2.89
N LEU A 122 -14.19 -6.61 -2.18
CA LEU A 122 -13.58 -5.99 -1.01
C LEU A 122 -12.06 -5.90 -1.15
N THR A 123 -11.48 -4.73 -0.86
CA THR A 123 -10.02 -4.59 -0.77
C THR A 123 -9.53 -4.98 0.63
N LEU A 124 -8.55 -5.88 0.71
CA LEU A 124 -8.04 -6.45 1.95
C LEU A 124 -6.56 -6.10 2.15
N TYR A 125 -6.29 -5.56 3.33
CA TYR A 125 -4.96 -5.30 3.87
C TYR A 125 -4.82 -5.96 5.23
N ASP A 126 -3.58 -6.24 5.63
CA ASP A 126 -3.27 -6.86 6.92
C ASP A 126 -3.92 -6.11 8.09
N SER A 127 -3.80 -4.77 8.10
CA SER A 127 -4.31 -3.90 9.17
C SER A 127 -5.82 -4.03 9.41
N VAL A 128 -6.61 -4.35 8.39
CA VAL A 128 -8.08 -4.42 8.45
C VAL A 128 -8.63 -5.83 8.31
N PHE A 129 -7.81 -6.87 8.53
CA PHE A 129 -8.23 -8.26 8.39
C PHE A 129 -9.48 -8.60 9.23
N GLU A 130 -9.48 -8.24 10.52
CA GLU A 130 -10.59 -8.55 11.42
C GLU A 130 -11.89 -7.81 11.08
N PRO A 131 -11.87 -6.48 10.84
CA PRO A 131 -13.03 -5.76 10.29
C PRO A 131 -13.56 -6.38 9.00
N ALA A 132 -12.68 -6.73 8.04
CA ALA A 132 -13.09 -7.36 6.79
C ALA A 132 -13.74 -8.73 7.02
N ARG A 133 -13.21 -9.56 7.92
CA ARG A 133 -13.79 -10.85 8.30
C ARG A 133 -15.18 -10.70 8.92
N ARG A 134 -15.40 -9.70 9.77
CA ARG A 134 -16.74 -9.37 10.31
C ARG A 134 -17.70 -8.94 9.21
N LEU A 135 -17.26 -8.05 8.31
CA LEU A 135 -18.07 -7.58 7.20
C LEU A 135 -18.47 -8.72 6.26
N LEU A 136 -17.55 -9.60 5.88
CA LEU A 136 -17.84 -10.74 5.01
C LEU A 136 -18.88 -11.69 5.62
N ARG A 137 -18.81 -11.95 6.94
CA ARG A 137 -19.84 -12.74 7.62
C ARG A 137 -21.21 -12.06 7.59
N PHE A 138 -21.25 -10.75 7.82
CA PHE A 138 -22.48 -9.97 7.71
C PHE A 138 -23.06 -10.01 6.29
N LEU A 139 -22.22 -9.84 5.26
CA LEU A 139 -22.64 -9.92 3.86
C LEU A 139 -23.20 -11.32 3.54
N ALA A 140 -22.48 -12.38 3.90
CA ALA A 140 -22.91 -13.76 3.66
C ALA A 140 -24.24 -14.12 4.34
N SER A 141 -24.61 -13.44 5.44
CA SER A 141 -25.90 -13.65 6.11
C SER A 141 -27.04 -12.78 5.55
N ARG A 142 -26.77 -11.90 4.58
CA ARG A 142 -27.72 -10.88 4.10
C ARG A 142 -27.94 -10.88 2.60
N THR A 143 -27.05 -11.51 1.83
CA THR A 143 -27.14 -11.56 0.37
C THR A 143 -26.64 -12.89 -0.16
N ASP A 144 -27.17 -13.28 -1.31
CA ASP A 144 -26.71 -14.43 -2.09
C ASP A 144 -25.62 -14.04 -3.10
N ALA A 145 -25.10 -12.82 -3.04
CA ALA A 145 -24.02 -12.36 -3.89
C ALA A 145 -22.72 -13.18 -3.69
N TRP A 146 -21.97 -13.33 -4.78
CA TRP A 146 -20.58 -13.78 -4.70
C TRP A 146 -19.74 -12.76 -3.94
N LEU A 147 -18.87 -13.23 -3.05
CA LEU A 147 -18.04 -12.39 -2.19
C LEU A 147 -16.58 -12.60 -2.58
N ALA A 148 -15.90 -11.53 -2.97
CA ALA A 148 -14.50 -11.59 -3.39
C ALA A 148 -13.63 -10.64 -2.58
N VAL A 149 -12.42 -11.09 -2.25
CA VAL A 149 -11.38 -10.25 -1.66
C VAL A 149 -10.19 -10.12 -2.60
N GLY A 150 -9.68 -8.90 -2.73
CA GLY A 150 -8.45 -8.56 -3.47
C GLY A 150 -7.59 -7.61 -2.67
N GLY A 151 -6.47 -7.12 -3.21
CA GLY A 151 -5.56 -6.21 -2.52
C GLY A 151 -4.26 -6.86 -2.04
N THR A 152 -3.50 -6.16 -1.20
CA THR A 152 -2.10 -6.51 -0.88
C THR A 152 -1.99 -7.86 -0.17
N MET A 153 -2.80 -8.08 0.87
CA MET A 153 -2.74 -9.31 1.66
C MET A 153 -3.07 -10.57 0.83
N PRO A 154 -4.21 -10.65 0.11
CA PRO A 154 -4.50 -11.80 -0.76
C PRO A 154 -3.53 -11.92 -1.94
N THR A 155 -2.89 -10.82 -2.36
CA THR A 155 -1.87 -10.88 -3.41
C THR A 155 -0.59 -11.57 -2.95
N LEU A 156 -0.20 -11.36 -1.68
CA LEU A 156 1.04 -11.89 -1.13
C LEU A 156 0.89 -13.29 -0.52
N ALA A 157 -0.24 -13.57 0.13
CA ALA A 157 -0.52 -14.81 0.85
C ALA A 157 -1.92 -15.35 0.51
N PRO A 158 -2.20 -15.70 -0.76
CA PRO A 158 -3.55 -16.01 -1.23
C PRO A 158 -4.16 -17.23 -0.53
N GLN A 159 -3.35 -18.26 -0.23
CA GLN A 159 -3.83 -19.50 0.36
C GLN A 159 -4.20 -19.32 1.83
N GLU A 160 -3.34 -18.66 2.58
CA GLU A 160 -3.56 -18.31 3.98
C GLU A 160 -4.80 -17.41 4.13
N VAL A 161 -4.93 -16.38 3.29
CA VAL A 161 -6.11 -15.52 3.28
C VAL A 161 -7.37 -16.31 2.98
N PHE A 162 -7.33 -17.20 1.98
CA PHE A 162 -8.49 -17.98 1.56
C PHE A 162 -9.03 -18.89 2.67
N VAL A 163 -8.16 -19.58 3.41
CA VAL A 163 -8.61 -20.47 4.49
C VAL A 163 -9.11 -19.71 5.73
N HIS A 164 -8.59 -18.52 5.99
CA HIS A 164 -8.99 -17.70 7.15
C HIS A 164 -10.22 -16.81 6.89
N LEU A 165 -10.70 -16.76 5.65
CA LEU A 165 -11.92 -16.04 5.24
C LEU A 165 -12.95 -16.98 4.61
N PRO A 166 -13.55 -17.91 5.38
CA PRO A 166 -14.46 -18.93 4.83
C PRO A 166 -15.75 -18.36 4.21
N ALA A 167 -16.09 -17.11 4.51
CA ALA A 167 -17.21 -16.40 3.88
C ALA A 167 -16.87 -15.83 2.50
N ALA A 168 -15.58 -15.66 2.17
CA ALA A 168 -15.17 -15.25 0.83
C ALA A 168 -15.29 -16.44 -0.12
N HIS A 169 -15.92 -16.18 -1.27
CA HIS A 169 -16.03 -17.15 -2.35
C HIS A 169 -14.79 -17.08 -3.27
N PHE A 170 -14.22 -15.89 -3.45
CA PHE A 170 -13.07 -15.64 -4.30
C PHE A 170 -11.94 -14.91 -3.56
N VAL A 171 -10.70 -15.33 -3.82
CA VAL A 171 -9.50 -14.55 -3.56
C VAL A 171 -8.87 -14.19 -4.90
N VAL A 172 -8.65 -12.90 -5.12
CA VAL A 172 -8.07 -12.34 -6.34
C VAL A 172 -6.66 -11.83 -6.05
N ARG A 173 -5.70 -12.28 -6.86
CA ARG A 173 -4.27 -12.01 -6.70
C ARG A 173 -3.78 -11.02 -7.76
N GLY A 174 -3.41 -9.80 -7.34
CA GLY A 174 -2.89 -8.75 -8.22
C GLY A 174 -3.97 -7.78 -8.73
N ALA A 175 -3.83 -7.34 -9.99
CA ALA A 175 -4.69 -6.32 -10.62
C ALA A 175 -6.12 -6.83 -10.85
N GLY A 176 -7.04 -6.42 -9.97
CA GLY A 176 -8.44 -6.82 -10.02
C GLY A 176 -9.19 -6.27 -11.25
N GLU A 177 -8.77 -5.12 -11.77
CA GLU A 177 -9.39 -4.45 -12.92
C GLU A 177 -9.32 -5.26 -14.22
N GLU A 178 -8.34 -6.16 -14.35
CA GLU A 178 -8.18 -7.04 -15.51
C GLU A 178 -9.05 -8.30 -15.43
N VAL A 179 -9.17 -8.86 -14.22
CA VAL A 179 -9.80 -10.18 -14.02
C VAL A 179 -11.27 -10.08 -13.68
N LEU A 180 -11.69 -9.03 -12.97
CA LEU A 180 -13.05 -8.93 -12.46
C LEU A 180 -14.11 -8.84 -13.57
N PRO A 181 -13.94 -8.06 -14.66
CA PRO A 181 -14.89 -8.09 -15.78
C PRO A 181 -15.04 -9.48 -16.40
N ARG A 182 -13.94 -10.22 -16.53
CA ARG A 182 -13.94 -11.59 -17.08
C ARG A 182 -14.60 -12.58 -16.12
N LEU A 183 -14.31 -12.46 -14.83
CA LEU A 183 -14.92 -13.25 -13.77
C LEU A 183 -16.44 -13.08 -13.81
N LEU A 184 -16.93 -11.84 -13.86
CA LEU A 184 -18.36 -11.55 -13.90
C LEU A 184 -19.03 -12.01 -15.19
N GLY A 185 -18.35 -11.91 -16.34
CA GLY A 185 -18.83 -12.49 -17.59
C GLY A 185 -19.03 -14.01 -17.52
N ILE A 186 -18.22 -14.72 -16.74
CA ILE A 186 -18.38 -16.16 -16.51
C ILE A 186 -19.52 -16.44 -15.53
N LEU A 187 -19.64 -15.66 -14.45
CA LEU A 187 -20.65 -15.87 -13.41
C LEU A 187 -22.07 -15.49 -13.88
N GLY A 188 -22.21 -14.44 -14.70
CA GLY A 188 -23.51 -13.85 -15.05
C GLY A 188 -24.18 -13.19 -13.83
N ALA A 189 -25.51 -13.08 -13.83
CA ALA A 189 -26.29 -12.59 -12.68
C ALA A 189 -26.55 -13.64 -11.58
N ALA A 190 -26.12 -14.89 -11.76
CA ALA A 190 -26.40 -15.95 -10.80
C ALA A 190 -25.67 -15.69 -9.48
N GLY A 191 -26.39 -15.67 -8.37
CA GLY A 191 -25.80 -15.60 -7.02
C GLY A 191 -25.10 -16.89 -6.60
N ALA A 192 -24.31 -16.81 -5.53
CA ALA A 192 -23.55 -17.90 -4.94
C ALA A 192 -24.41 -19.13 -4.59
N ARG A 193 -25.66 -18.93 -4.18
CA ARG A 193 -26.60 -20.04 -3.88
C ARG A 193 -27.03 -20.85 -5.10
N ALA A 194 -26.94 -20.31 -6.31
CA ALA A 194 -27.21 -21.09 -7.52
C ALA A 194 -26.09 -22.11 -7.80
N GLY A 195 -24.89 -21.88 -7.24
CA GLY A 195 -23.70 -22.67 -7.54
C GLY A 195 -23.18 -22.43 -8.96
N LEU A 196 -22.07 -23.09 -9.29
CA LEU A 196 -21.42 -22.96 -10.59
C LEU A 196 -21.80 -24.11 -11.52
N ARG A 197 -22.25 -23.80 -12.73
CA ARG A 197 -22.46 -24.79 -13.79
C ARG A 197 -21.12 -25.39 -14.24
N PRO A 198 -21.09 -26.63 -14.77
CA PRO A 198 -19.83 -27.26 -15.23
C PRO A 198 -19.04 -26.42 -16.23
N ALA A 199 -19.72 -25.72 -17.14
CA ALA A 199 -19.08 -24.81 -18.09
C ALA A 199 -18.42 -23.60 -17.41
N GLN A 200 -19.07 -23.03 -16.37
CA GLN A 200 -18.52 -21.92 -15.60
C GLN A 200 -17.29 -22.36 -14.82
N ARG A 201 -17.33 -23.54 -14.18
CA ARG A 201 -16.16 -24.12 -13.49
C ARG A 201 -14.97 -24.28 -14.43
N ARG A 202 -15.19 -24.82 -15.64
CA ARG A 202 -14.14 -24.96 -16.66
C ARG A 202 -13.58 -23.60 -17.09
N ALA A 203 -14.43 -22.60 -17.31
CA ALA A 203 -14.01 -21.27 -17.69
C ALA A 203 -13.20 -20.57 -16.57
N LEU A 204 -13.64 -20.69 -15.31
CA LEU A 204 -12.92 -20.15 -14.15
C LEU A 204 -11.55 -20.83 -13.97
N ALA A 205 -11.45 -22.14 -14.19
CA ALA A 205 -10.18 -22.86 -14.14
C ALA A 205 -9.18 -22.38 -15.20
N GLY A 206 -9.65 -21.72 -16.27
CA GLY A 206 -8.81 -21.07 -17.29
C GLY A 206 -8.36 -19.65 -16.94
N LEU A 207 -8.83 -19.07 -15.83
CA LEU A 207 -8.35 -17.78 -15.34
C LEU A 207 -6.99 -17.94 -14.63
N GLN A 208 -6.34 -16.80 -14.35
CA GLN A 208 -5.09 -16.75 -13.60
C GLN A 208 -5.29 -15.90 -12.36
N GLY A 209 -4.49 -16.14 -11.31
CA GLY A 209 -4.48 -15.36 -10.08
C GLY A 209 -5.80 -15.40 -9.30
N ILE A 210 -6.58 -16.49 -9.40
CA ILE A 210 -7.79 -16.66 -8.58
C ILE A 210 -7.77 -17.96 -7.79
N LEU A 211 -8.30 -17.91 -6.57
CA LEU A 211 -8.72 -19.06 -5.80
C LEU A 211 -10.21 -18.91 -5.56
N PHE A 212 -10.98 -20.00 -5.70
CA PHE A 212 -12.40 -19.95 -5.38
C PHE A 212 -12.91 -21.21 -4.70
N ALA A 213 -13.87 -21.00 -3.81
CA ALA A 213 -14.62 -22.05 -3.14
C ALA A 213 -15.90 -22.33 -3.93
N ASP A 214 -16.07 -23.60 -4.30
CA ASP A 214 -17.31 -24.15 -4.81
C ASP A 214 -17.90 -25.11 -3.76
N ARG A 215 -19.15 -25.53 -3.95
CA ARG A 215 -19.80 -26.55 -3.10
C ARG A 215 -19.01 -27.86 -3.07
N ASP A 216 -18.41 -28.21 -4.20
CA ASP A 216 -17.75 -29.51 -4.40
C ASP A 216 -16.23 -29.46 -4.23
N GLY A 217 -15.66 -28.31 -3.87
CA GLY A 217 -14.22 -28.19 -3.65
C GLY A 217 -13.65 -26.79 -3.83
N ILE A 218 -12.33 -26.73 -3.94
CA ILE A 218 -11.57 -25.49 -4.14
C ILE A 218 -10.92 -25.57 -5.52
N ILE A 219 -11.07 -24.51 -6.31
CA ILE A 219 -10.40 -24.41 -7.59
C ILE A 219 -9.35 -23.32 -7.51
N THR A 220 -8.13 -23.69 -7.87
CA THR A 220 -6.97 -22.80 -7.94
C THR A 220 -6.62 -22.58 -9.40
N ALA A 221 -6.87 -21.38 -9.93
CA ALA A 221 -6.59 -21.04 -11.32
C ALA A 221 -5.43 -20.05 -11.38
N GLY A 222 -4.22 -20.58 -11.65
CA GLY A 222 -2.98 -19.80 -11.67
C GLY A 222 -2.69 -19.07 -10.35
N ALA A 223 -2.95 -19.72 -9.21
CA ALA A 223 -2.77 -19.14 -7.87
C ALA A 223 -1.32 -18.72 -7.59
N ASP A 224 -0.35 -19.32 -8.29
CA ASP A 224 1.08 -19.00 -8.29
C ASP A 224 1.42 -17.71 -9.04
N ARG A 225 0.49 -17.18 -9.86
CA ARG A 225 0.69 -15.97 -10.67
C ARG A 225 0.02 -14.75 -10.05
N VAL A 226 0.79 -13.66 -9.97
CA VAL A 226 0.25 -12.32 -9.68
C VAL A 226 -0.22 -11.69 -10.97
N LEU A 227 -1.53 -11.40 -11.07
CA LEU A 227 -2.09 -10.68 -12.20
C LEU A 227 -1.58 -9.25 -12.22
N ARG A 228 -1.22 -8.78 -13.42
CA ARG A 228 -0.71 -7.44 -13.64
C ARG A 228 -1.46 -6.83 -14.80
N VAL A 229 -1.67 -5.52 -14.72
CA VAL A 229 -2.12 -4.74 -15.87
C VAL A 229 -1.02 -4.81 -16.92
N THR A 230 -1.35 -5.34 -18.10
CA THR A 230 -0.38 -5.52 -19.19
C THR A 230 -0.02 -4.21 -19.87
N ASP A 231 -0.99 -3.31 -19.97
CA ASP A 231 -0.87 -1.98 -20.53
C ASP A 231 -1.73 -1.02 -19.71
N LEU A 232 -1.08 -0.16 -18.92
CA LEU A 232 -1.78 0.72 -17.99
C LEU A 232 -2.59 1.81 -18.71
N ASP A 233 -2.30 2.11 -19.98
CA ASP A 233 -3.10 3.05 -20.78
C ASP A 233 -4.50 2.50 -21.09
N ARG A 234 -4.67 1.17 -21.06
CA ARG A 234 -5.98 0.52 -21.28
C ARG A 234 -6.87 0.60 -20.04
N SER A 235 -6.27 0.71 -18.86
CA SER A 235 -6.98 0.92 -17.59
C SER A 235 -7.38 2.40 -17.46
N ARG A 236 -8.46 2.80 -18.14
CA ARG A 236 -8.96 4.18 -18.08
C ARG A 236 -9.76 4.43 -16.81
N LEU A 237 -9.66 5.66 -16.29
CA LEU A 237 -10.49 6.14 -15.18
C LEU A 237 -11.76 6.77 -15.73
N ASP A 238 -12.91 6.37 -15.19
CA ASP A 238 -14.21 6.94 -15.50
C ASP A 238 -14.55 8.03 -14.48
N PHE A 239 -14.23 9.28 -14.84
CA PHE A 239 -14.51 10.42 -13.97
C PHE A 239 -16.00 10.76 -13.85
N SER A 240 -16.90 10.18 -14.66
CA SER A 240 -18.34 10.40 -14.48
C SER A 240 -18.88 9.81 -13.17
N LEU A 241 -18.11 8.91 -12.54
CA LEU A 241 -18.37 8.38 -11.20
C LEU A 241 -18.15 9.41 -10.08
N LEU A 242 -17.40 10.49 -10.35
CA LEU A 242 -17.06 11.48 -9.33
C LEU A 242 -18.19 12.49 -9.13
N GLU A 243 -18.48 12.80 -7.87
CA GLU A 243 -19.45 13.82 -7.45
C GLU A 243 -18.74 15.13 -7.09
N LYS A 244 -19.50 16.22 -6.94
CA LYS A 244 -18.95 17.54 -6.57
C LYS A 244 -18.12 17.49 -5.27
N GLY A 245 -18.54 16.69 -4.29
CA GLY A 245 -17.82 16.50 -3.03
C GLY A 245 -16.50 15.74 -3.15
N ASP A 246 -16.34 14.90 -4.19
CA ASP A 246 -15.08 14.18 -4.44
C ASP A 246 -13.99 15.10 -4.93
N VAL A 247 -14.36 16.03 -5.82
CA VAL A 247 -13.42 16.82 -6.58
C VAL A 247 -13.11 18.17 -5.95
N ALA A 248 -13.92 18.64 -4.99
CA ALA A 248 -13.83 19.99 -4.44
C ALA A 248 -12.45 20.32 -3.84
N ALA A 249 -11.78 19.32 -3.25
CA ALA A 249 -10.45 19.45 -2.67
C ALA A 249 -9.32 19.00 -3.62
N GLY A 250 -9.63 18.62 -4.86
CA GLY A 250 -8.69 17.99 -5.79
C GLY A 250 -8.72 16.46 -5.71
N GLN A 251 -8.04 15.80 -6.64
CA GLN A 251 -8.03 14.34 -6.76
C GLN A 251 -6.66 13.75 -6.43
N PHE A 252 -6.64 12.46 -6.09
CA PHE A 252 -5.42 11.67 -5.98
C PHE A 252 -5.39 10.62 -7.08
N TRP A 253 -4.29 10.55 -7.84
CA TRP A 253 -4.09 9.61 -8.94
C TRP A 253 -2.89 8.69 -8.68
N SER A 254 -2.96 7.48 -9.22
CA SER A 254 -1.83 6.57 -9.35
C SER A 254 -1.64 6.31 -10.84
N LEU A 255 -0.60 6.90 -11.42
CA LEU A 255 -0.30 6.82 -12.85
C LEU A 255 0.71 5.72 -13.19
N SER A 256 1.12 4.94 -12.20
CA SER A 256 2.01 3.79 -12.37
C SER A 256 1.72 2.70 -11.36
N ARG A 257 2.18 1.49 -11.68
CA ARG A 257 2.18 0.32 -10.80
C ARG A 257 3.61 -0.16 -10.59
N GLY A 258 3.94 -0.42 -9.33
CA GLY A 258 5.27 -0.85 -8.92
C GLY A 258 6.30 0.28 -8.94
N CYS A 259 7.51 -0.06 -8.53
CA CYS A 259 8.67 0.81 -8.57
C CYS A 259 9.93 0.01 -8.94
N ARG A 260 11.00 0.70 -9.34
CA ARG A 260 12.30 0.07 -9.63
C ARG A 260 13.08 -0.33 -8.38
N GLY A 261 12.55 -0.04 -7.19
CA GLY A 261 13.20 -0.29 -5.91
C GLY A 261 13.17 -1.76 -5.47
N GLY A 262 14.20 -2.16 -4.71
CA GLY A 262 14.36 -3.49 -4.12
C GLY A 262 14.07 -3.57 -2.62
N CYS A 263 13.26 -2.63 -2.08
CA CYS A 263 13.04 -2.49 -0.64
C CYS A 263 12.57 -3.82 -0.01
N ARG A 264 13.26 -4.27 1.03
CA ARG A 264 13.06 -5.61 1.63
C ARG A 264 11.74 -5.70 2.40
N PHE A 265 11.34 -4.60 3.03
CA PHE A 265 10.12 -4.51 3.83
C PHE A 265 8.85 -4.20 3.02
N CYS A 266 9.01 -3.69 1.79
CA CYS A 266 7.87 -3.25 0.99
C CYS A 266 6.98 -4.43 0.58
N SER A 267 5.67 -4.26 0.77
CA SER A 267 4.60 -5.19 0.43
C SER A 267 4.03 -4.98 -0.99
N SER A 268 4.50 -3.96 -1.73
CA SER A 268 4.18 -3.82 -3.16
C SER A 268 4.67 -5.05 -3.91
N TRP A 269 3.75 -5.75 -4.57
CA TRP A 269 4.02 -7.00 -5.30
C TRP A 269 4.64 -6.77 -6.69
N ASP A 270 4.68 -5.51 -7.14
CA ASP A 270 5.32 -5.08 -8.38
C ASP A 270 6.66 -4.38 -8.17
N LYS A 271 7.24 -4.49 -6.97
CA LYS A 271 8.61 -3.99 -6.73
C LYS A 271 9.64 -4.64 -7.66
N GLY A 272 10.59 -3.84 -8.13
CA GLY A 272 11.54 -4.20 -9.19
C GLY A 272 10.94 -4.13 -10.59
N ARG A 273 9.66 -3.78 -10.74
CA ARG A 273 8.99 -3.58 -12.03
C ARG A 273 8.29 -2.22 -12.01
N PHE A 274 8.22 -1.60 -13.18
CA PHE A 274 7.55 -0.33 -13.32
C PHE A 274 6.70 -0.38 -14.58
N ALA A 275 5.41 -0.08 -14.43
CA ALA A 275 4.49 0.14 -15.54
C ALA A 275 3.79 1.47 -15.31
N GLY A 276 4.03 2.45 -16.17
CA GLY A 276 3.44 3.78 -16.07
C GLY A 276 2.54 4.08 -17.25
N LYS A 277 1.52 4.91 -17.02
CA LYS A 277 0.73 5.52 -18.09
C LYS A 277 1.61 6.40 -18.97
N SER A 278 1.34 6.39 -20.27
CA SER A 278 2.02 7.25 -21.23
C SER A 278 1.63 8.73 -21.04
N PRO A 279 2.46 9.67 -21.52
CA PRO A 279 2.09 11.08 -21.57
C PRO A 279 0.78 11.35 -22.32
N GLN A 280 0.51 10.56 -23.37
CA GLN A 280 -0.71 10.67 -24.17
C GLN A 280 -1.95 10.30 -23.34
N ASP A 281 -1.92 9.17 -22.62
CA ASP A 281 -3.03 8.78 -21.75
C ASP A 281 -3.21 9.75 -20.58
N PHE A 282 -2.11 10.25 -20.02
CA PHE A 282 -2.18 11.28 -18.98
C PHE A 282 -2.84 12.59 -19.47
N ALA A 283 -2.49 13.06 -20.67
CA ALA A 283 -3.16 14.21 -21.27
C ALA A 283 -4.66 13.96 -21.49
N ALA A 284 -5.04 12.74 -21.88
CA ALA A 284 -6.43 12.33 -22.00
C ALA A 284 -7.15 12.33 -20.65
N LEU A 285 -6.49 11.88 -19.57
CA LEU A 285 -7.02 11.92 -18.20
C LEU A 285 -7.24 13.36 -17.72
N LEU A 286 -6.26 14.25 -17.89
CA LEU A 286 -6.41 15.68 -17.54
C LEU A 286 -7.61 16.30 -18.28
N SER A 287 -7.74 16.00 -19.58
CA SER A 287 -8.85 16.49 -20.40
C SER A 287 -10.21 15.96 -19.93
N ALA A 288 -10.30 14.66 -19.63
CA ALA A 288 -11.52 14.02 -19.15
C ALA A 288 -11.93 14.55 -17.76
N TYR A 289 -10.96 14.72 -16.87
CA TYR A 289 -11.19 15.29 -15.54
C TYR A 289 -11.64 16.75 -15.63
N GLY A 290 -11.01 17.55 -16.50
CA GLY A 290 -11.43 18.93 -16.75
C GLY A 290 -12.86 19.04 -17.27
N ARG A 291 -13.28 18.16 -18.20
CA ARG A 291 -14.68 18.07 -18.63
C ARG A 291 -15.60 17.76 -17.45
N ARG A 292 -15.23 16.80 -16.61
CA ARG A 292 -16.02 16.46 -15.42
C ARG A 292 -16.17 17.63 -14.44
N LEU A 293 -15.09 18.40 -14.21
CA LEU A 293 -15.17 19.61 -13.39
C LEU A 293 -16.14 20.62 -14.01
N ARG A 294 -16.07 20.85 -15.32
CA ARG A 294 -17.01 21.75 -15.99
C ARG A 294 -18.45 21.27 -15.91
N GLU A 295 -18.71 19.98 -16.05
CA GLU A 295 -20.05 19.38 -15.87
C GLU A 295 -20.59 19.62 -14.45
N LEU A 296 -19.78 19.34 -13.43
CA LEU A 296 -20.19 19.42 -12.02
C LEU A 296 -20.43 20.86 -11.53
N TYR A 297 -19.73 21.84 -12.10
CA TYR A 297 -19.79 23.25 -11.66
C TYR A 297 -20.42 24.19 -12.71
N GLY A 298 -20.79 23.68 -13.89
CA GLY A 298 -21.38 24.40 -15.02
C GLY A 298 -20.40 25.28 -15.80
N ARG A 299 -19.60 26.09 -15.11
CA ARG A 299 -18.61 27.03 -15.70
C ARG A 299 -17.30 27.03 -14.94
N TRP A 300 -16.18 27.27 -15.64
CA TRP A 300 -14.83 27.26 -15.07
C TRP A 300 -14.65 28.21 -13.88
N ALA A 301 -15.24 29.41 -13.94
CA ALA A 301 -15.18 30.39 -12.84
C ALA A 301 -15.86 29.92 -11.53
N LYS A 302 -16.67 28.85 -11.56
CA LYS A 302 -17.28 28.24 -10.37
C LYS A 302 -16.50 27.04 -9.84
N VAL A 303 -15.48 26.56 -10.56
CA VAL A 303 -14.66 25.44 -10.12
C VAL A 303 -13.72 25.93 -9.00
N PRO A 304 -13.73 25.32 -7.81
CA PRO A 304 -12.81 25.68 -6.74
C PRO A 304 -11.36 25.53 -7.21
N PRO A 305 -10.47 26.50 -6.93
CA PRO A 305 -9.04 26.40 -7.25
C PRO A 305 -8.40 25.07 -6.82
N ALA A 306 -8.75 24.57 -5.63
CA ALA A 306 -8.23 23.31 -5.10
C ALA A 306 -8.60 22.09 -5.96
N ALA A 307 -9.71 22.13 -6.70
CA ALA A 307 -10.14 21.03 -7.57
C ALA A 307 -9.18 20.78 -8.75
N PHE A 308 -8.34 21.75 -9.11
CA PHE A 308 -7.30 21.58 -10.12
C PHE A 308 -6.03 20.90 -9.58
N GLY A 309 -5.95 20.71 -8.27
CA GLY A 309 -4.83 20.05 -7.63
C GLY A 309 -4.92 18.53 -7.74
N ILE A 310 -3.86 17.90 -8.23
CA ILE A 310 -3.77 16.44 -8.35
C ILE A 310 -2.60 15.95 -7.49
N GLY A 311 -2.85 15.09 -6.50
CA GLY A 311 -1.77 14.38 -5.78
C GLY A 311 -1.46 13.05 -6.42
N PHE A 312 -0.19 12.66 -6.47
CA PHE A 312 0.25 11.43 -7.14
C PHE A 312 0.80 10.40 -6.13
N TYR A 313 0.06 9.31 -5.94
CA TYR A 313 0.40 8.15 -5.07
C TYR A 313 1.04 7.00 -5.85
N ASP A 314 1.75 7.32 -6.93
CA ASP A 314 2.66 6.36 -7.56
C ASP A 314 3.67 5.85 -6.51
N ASP A 315 3.99 4.55 -6.51
CA ASP A 315 5.04 4.01 -5.61
C ASP A 315 6.35 4.79 -5.77
N ASP A 316 6.64 5.21 -7.02
CA ASP A 316 7.69 6.16 -7.36
C ASP A 316 7.37 6.87 -8.68
N PHE A 317 6.85 8.10 -8.61
CA PHE A 317 6.44 8.89 -9.78
C PHE A 317 7.61 9.18 -10.75
N LEU A 318 8.81 9.36 -10.21
CA LEU A 318 10.02 9.72 -10.95
C LEU A 318 10.85 8.50 -11.41
N ALA A 319 10.40 7.27 -11.14
CA ALA A 319 11.15 6.05 -11.47
C ALA A 319 11.47 5.91 -12.97
N ASP A 320 10.58 6.42 -13.82
CA ASP A 320 10.83 6.58 -15.26
C ASP A 320 11.00 8.06 -15.58
N ARG A 321 12.27 8.45 -15.78
CA ARG A 321 12.69 9.83 -16.00
C ARG A 321 11.99 10.49 -17.18
N ASP A 322 12.01 9.85 -18.34
CA ASP A 322 11.55 10.50 -19.58
C ASP A 322 10.03 10.61 -19.58
N ARG A 323 9.34 9.60 -19.05
CA ARG A 323 7.91 9.71 -18.72
C ARG A 323 7.67 10.87 -17.76
N ALA A 324 8.32 10.91 -16.61
CA ALA A 324 8.11 11.93 -15.58
C ALA A 324 8.29 13.35 -16.14
N LEU A 325 9.38 13.60 -16.88
CA LEU A 325 9.62 14.88 -17.55
C LEU A 325 8.47 15.29 -18.48
N ALA A 326 7.95 14.34 -19.27
CA ALA A 326 6.83 14.62 -20.15
C ALA A 326 5.54 14.94 -19.37
N LEU A 327 5.25 14.23 -18.28
CA LEU A 327 4.09 14.51 -17.43
C LEU A 327 4.20 15.87 -16.73
N LEU A 328 5.38 16.23 -16.21
CA LEU A 328 5.61 17.53 -15.58
C LEU A 328 5.40 18.68 -16.56
N ARG A 329 5.87 18.55 -17.81
CA ARG A 329 5.62 19.54 -18.88
C ARG A 329 4.14 19.65 -19.24
N LEU A 330 3.42 18.53 -19.27
CA LEU A 330 1.97 18.54 -19.51
C LEU A 330 1.22 19.25 -18.38
N LEU A 331 1.60 18.97 -17.12
CA LEU A 331 1.06 19.70 -15.97
C LEU A 331 1.34 21.20 -16.10
N GLU A 332 2.59 21.61 -16.35
CA GLU A 332 3.01 23.01 -16.51
C GLU A 332 2.17 23.78 -17.56
N ARG A 333 1.78 23.11 -18.65
CA ARG A 333 0.98 23.70 -19.74
C ARG A 333 -0.55 23.59 -19.56
N SER A 334 -1.00 22.95 -18.49
CA SER A 334 -2.43 22.74 -18.19
C SER A 334 -2.90 23.66 -17.05
N PRO A 335 -4.21 23.84 -16.81
CA PRO A 335 -4.69 24.53 -15.61
C PRO A 335 -4.47 23.72 -14.31
N PHE A 336 -4.07 22.45 -14.41
CA PHE A 336 -3.81 21.58 -13.28
C PHE A 336 -2.41 21.77 -12.70
N PHE A 337 -2.24 21.36 -11.45
CA PHE A 337 -0.97 21.38 -10.74
C PHE A 337 -0.82 20.11 -9.88
N ALA A 338 0.42 19.74 -9.59
CA ALA A 338 0.71 18.65 -8.67
C ALA A 338 0.58 19.16 -7.23
N ARG A 339 -0.33 18.60 -6.44
CA ARG A 339 -0.38 18.88 -4.99
C ARG A 339 0.83 18.28 -4.29
N PHE A 340 1.22 17.09 -4.71
CA PHE A 340 2.44 16.42 -4.30
C PHE A 340 2.79 15.29 -5.27
N LEU A 341 4.05 14.86 -5.23
CA LEU A 341 4.57 13.66 -5.88
C LEU A 341 5.23 12.76 -4.84
N GLN A 342 4.97 11.45 -4.91
CA GLN A 342 5.72 10.46 -4.15
C GLN A 342 6.88 9.90 -5.00
N THR A 343 8.08 9.78 -4.41
CA THR A 343 9.27 9.29 -5.11
C THR A 343 10.32 8.69 -4.18
N GLY A 344 11.29 7.96 -4.74
CA GLY A 344 12.47 7.47 -4.02
C GLY A 344 13.71 8.35 -4.26
N VAL A 345 14.64 8.34 -3.31
CA VAL A 345 15.92 9.12 -3.40
C VAL A 345 16.70 8.77 -4.67
N ASN A 346 16.73 7.51 -5.09
CA ASN A 346 17.46 7.08 -6.28
C ASN A 346 16.95 7.73 -7.58
N SER A 347 15.70 8.20 -7.63
CA SER A 347 15.13 8.79 -8.83
C SER A 347 15.71 10.17 -9.14
N PHE A 348 16.38 10.81 -8.19
CA PHE A 348 17.12 12.06 -8.42
C PHE A 348 18.51 11.85 -9.03
N PHE A 349 18.93 10.59 -9.25
CA PHE A 349 20.28 10.28 -9.72
C PHE A 349 20.27 9.58 -11.07
N ARG A 350 21.20 9.97 -11.94
CA ARG A 350 21.48 9.33 -13.22
C ARG A 350 22.97 9.09 -13.36
N ARG A 351 23.35 7.84 -13.61
CA ARG A 351 24.77 7.42 -13.74
C ARG A 351 25.63 7.87 -12.55
N GLY A 352 25.06 7.86 -11.34
CA GLY A 352 25.77 8.18 -10.10
C GLY A 352 25.77 9.66 -9.70
N ALA A 353 25.41 10.58 -10.60
CA ALA A 353 25.31 12.01 -10.32
C ALA A 353 23.84 12.46 -10.21
N LEU A 354 23.59 13.65 -9.67
CA LEU A 354 22.26 14.26 -9.65
C LEU A 354 21.77 14.50 -11.09
N ASP A 355 20.49 14.21 -11.35
CA ASP A 355 19.87 14.41 -12.66
C ASP A 355 19.39 15.86 -12.79
N GLU A 356 20.29 16.73 -13.25
CA GLU A 356 20.02 18.16 -13.43
C GLU A 356 18.78 18.45 -14.29
N GLY A 357 18.54 17.64 -15.32
CA GLY A 357 17.38 17.81 -16.20
C GLY A 357 16.06 17.52 -15.48
N LEU A 358 16.03 16.49 -14.63
CA LEU A 358 14.88 16.19 -13.79
C LEU A 358 14.67 17.25 -12.71
N LEU A 359 15.74 17.62 -12.00
CA LEU A 359 15.69 18.64 -10.96
C LEU A 359 15.27 20.02 -11.51
N ALA A 360 15.68 20.36 -12.72
CA ALA A 360 15.24 21.59 -13.41
C ALA A 360 13.77 21.55 -13.83
N ALA A 361 13.15 20.37 -13.96
CA ALA A 361 11.72 20.23 -14.25
C ALA A 361 10.85 20.29 -12.98
N LEU A 362 11.42 20.01 -11.81
CA LEU A 362 10.78 20.17 -10.51
C LEU A 362 10.84 21.64 -10.10
N ARG A 363 9.91 22.46 -10.60
CA ARG A 363 9.82 23.90 -10.34
C ARG A 363 8.55 24.23 -9.57
N PRO A 364 8.52 25.33 -8.79
CA PRO A 364 7.29 25.79 -8.14
C PRO A 364 6.06 25.85 -9.06
N ALA A 365 6.22 26.28 -10.31
CA ALA A 365 5.12 26.38 -11.29
C ALA A 365 4.37 25.06 -11.58
N VAL A 366 4.98 23.90 -11.29
CA VAL A 366 4.30 22.59 -11.40
C VAL A 366 3.38 22.34 -10.20
N PHE A 367 3.70 22.90 -9.04
CA PHE A 367 3.04 22.59 -7.76
C PHE A 367 2.09 23.69 -7.28
N LEU A 368 2.22 24.91 -7.80
CA LEU A 368 1.40 26.03 -7.38
C LEU A 368 0.07 26.06 -8.16
N PRO A 369 -1.05 26.44 -7.51
CA PRO A 369 -2.30 26.72 -8.19
C PRO A 369 -2.11 27.80 -9.27
N LYS A 370 -2.68 27.56 -10.45
CA LYS A 370 -2.59 28.49 -11.60
C LYS A 370 -3.82 29.36 -11.77
N VAL A 371 -4.83 29.09 -10.95
CA VAL A 371 -6.12 29.76 -10.94
C VAL A 371 -6.47 30.00 -9.48
N GLY A 372 -6.89 31.22 -9.13
CA GLY A 372 -7.31 31.58 -7.77
C GLY A 372 -6.22 32.25 -6.93
N ASP A 373 -6.46 32.32 -5.61
CA ASP A 373 -5.64 33.07 -4.65
C ASP A 373 -4.27 32.39 -4.41
N GLU A 374 -3.19 33.07 -4.78
CA GLU A 374 -1.81 32.64 -4.57
C GLU A 374 -1.48 32.39 -3.09
N ARG A 375 -2.17 33.03 -2.15
CA ARG A 375 -1.98 32.80 -0.70
C ARG A 375 -2.39 31.39 -0.28
N ALA A 376 -3.28 30.73 -1.03
CA ALA A 376 -3.61 29.32 -0.79
C ALA A 376 -2.39 28.40 -1.00
N ALA A 377 -1.44 28.82 -1.84
CA ALA A 377 -0.25 28.04 -2.17
C ALA A 377 0.77 28.00 -1.01
N ALA A 378 0.87 29.07 -0.22
CA ALA A 378 1.71 29.12 0.98
C ALA A 378 1.27 28.14 2.08
N ARG A 379 0.00 27.70 2.05
CA ARG A 379 -0.58 26.73 2.99
C ARG A 379 -0.51 25.28 2.50
N MET A 380 0.03 25.04 1.32
CA MET A 380 0.13 23.68 0.79
C MET A 380 1.18 22.87 1.56
N GLY A 381 0.99 21.55 1.63
CA GLY A 381 1.97 20.64 2.22
C GLY A 381 3.25 20.52 1.39
N PRO A 382 4.12 19.55 1.70
CA PRO A 382 5.31 19.31 0.89
C PRO A 382 4.92 18.92 -0.55
N TRP A 383 5.73 19.37 -1.50
CA TRP A 383 5.58 19.04 -2.91
C TRP A 383 6.12 17.64 -3.23
N LEU A 384 7.15 17.21 -2.51
CA LEU A 384 7.74 15.89 -2.64
C LEU A 384 7.62 15.09 -1.35
N TYR A 385 7.04 13.90 -1.44
CA TYR A 385 7.11 12.86 -0.41
C TYR A 385 8.18 11.85 -0.82
N ILE A 386 9.30 11.83 -0.08
CA ILE A 386 10.49 11.07 -0.47
C ILE A 386 10.63 9.85 0.44
N GLY A 387 10.53 8.66 -0.14
CA GLY A 387 10.73 7.36 0.53
C GLY A 387 12.18 7.13 0.91
N THR A 388 12.65 7.85 1.94
CA THR A 388 14.01 7.84 2.50
C THR A 388 14.18 6.70 3.49
N GLU A 389 13.22 6.56 4.41
CA GLU A 389 13.10 5.55 5.46
C GLU A 389 14.19 5.58 6.55
N SER A 390 15.42 5.96 6.24
CA SER A 390 16.46 6.16 7.25
C SER A 390 17.51 7.15 6.76
N PHE A 391 18.21 7.77 7.70
CA PHE A 391 19.36 8.61 7.41
C PHE A 391 20.68 7.90 7.76
N CYS A 392 20.65 6.67 8.28
CA CYS A 392 21.84 5.86 8.55
C CYS A 392 22.17 4.94 7.37
N GLY A 393 23.45 4.88 6.98
CA GLY A 393 23.90 4.03 5.87
C GLY A 393 23.66 2.54 6.11
N ALA A 394 23.93 2.05 7.34
CA ALA A 394 23.71 0.66 7.71
C ALA A 394 22.22 0.29 7.67
N GLU A 395 21.34 1.18 8.11
CA GLU A 395 19.88 0.97 8.02
C GLU A 395 19.36 0.97 6.59
N LEU A 396 19.80 1.93 5.77
CA LEU A 396 19.44 1.96 4.35
C LEU A 396 19.84 0.66 3.62
N ALA A 397 21.00 0.10 3.97
CA ALA A 397 21.46 -1.19 3.48
C ALA A 397 20.59 -2.35 4.00
N ARG A 398 20.25 -2.37 5.31
CA ARG A 398 19.34 -3.37 5.90
C ARG A 398 17.97 -3.36 5.24
N LEU A 399 17.41 -2.17 4.99
CA LEU A 399 16.11 -1.95 4.35
C LEU A 399 16.13 -2.24 2.84
N GLY A 400 17.32 -2.38 2.23
CA GLY A 400 17.49 -2.66 0.81
C GLY A 400 17.11 -1.49 -0.09
N LYS A 401 17.41 -0.25 0.34
CA LYS A 401 17.06 0.96 -0.42
C LYS A 401 17.91 1.16 -1.68
N GLY A 402 19.10 0.56 -1.74
CA GLY A 402 19.99 0.63 -2.90
C GLY A 402 20.69 1.99 -3.05
N TYR A 403 20.78 2.76 -1.96
CA TYR A 403 21.53 4.00 -1.83
C TYR A 403 22.00 4.17 -0.38
N GLY A 404 23.01 5.02 -0.17
CA GLY A 404 23.52 5.38 1.16
C GLY A 404 23.11 6.79 1.59
N ALA A 405 23.47 7.16 2.82
CA ALA A 405 23.09 8.45 3.43
C ALA A 405 23.58 9.68 2.64
N GLN A 406 24.76 9.59 2.02
CA GLN A 406 25.31 10.67 1.18
C GLN A 406 24.38 11.06 0.02
N ARG A 407 23.68 10.09 -0.60
CA ARG A 407 22.70 10.40 -1.65
C ARG A 407 21.45 11.08 -1.10
N VAL A 408 21.03 10.72 0.12
CA VAL A 408 19.93 11.39 0.81
C VAL A 408 20.29 12.85 1.03
N GLU A 409 21.47 13.12 1.57
CA GLU A 409 21.96 14.48 1.84
C GLU A 409 22.11 15.30 0.56
N ALA A 410 22.71 14.74 -0.49
CA ALA A 410 22.88 15.41 -1.77
C ALA A 410 21.54 15.80 -2.41
N ALA A 411 20.58 14.88 -2.45
CA ALA A 411 19.24 15.15 -2.97
C ALA A 411 18.52 16.21 -2.13
N ALA A 412 18.56 16.09 -0.79
CA ALA A 412 17.91 17.03 0.11
C ALA A 412 18.47 18.45 -0.05
N ARG A 413 19.79 18.61 -0.02
CA ARG A 413 20.44 19.92 -0.19
C ARG A 413 20.09 20.56 -1.53
N GLU A 414 20.13 19.78 -2.61
CA GLU A 414 19.87 20.30 -3.94
C GLU A 414 18.41 20.71 -4.14
N LEU A 415 17.46 19.93 -3.62
CA LEU A 415 16.04 20.28 -3.64
C LEU A 415 15.78 21.55 -2.83
N SER A 416 16.37 21.69 -1.65
CA SER A 416 16.24 22.89 -0.81
C SER A 416 16.88 24.12 -1.45
N ARG A 417 18.05 23.98 -2.10
CA ARG A 417 18.68 25.07 -2.87
C ARG A 417 17.77 25.61 -3.96
N ARG A 418 16.89 24.78 -4.52
CA ARG A 418 15.88 25.14 -5.53
C ARG A 418 14.54 25.61 -4.93
N GLY A 419 14.43 25.71 -3.61
CA GLY A 419 13.18 26.05 -2.92
C GLY A 419 12.10 24.97 -3.05
N ILE A 420 12.47 23.73 -3.31
CA ILE A 420 11.52 22.62 -3.45
C ILE A 420 11.21 22.03 -2.07
N ARG A 421 9.96 22.21 -1.65
CA ARG A 421 9.47 21.73 -0.36
C ARG A 421 9.34 20.21 -0.38
N GLN A 422 10.07 19.54 0.50
CA GLN A 422 10.24 18.10 0.53
C GLN A 422 10.00 17.57 1.94
N SER A 423 9.42 16.38 2.02
CA SER A 423 9.26 15.67 3.27
C SER A 423 9.72 14.23 3.12
N HIS A 424 10.59 13.82 4.03
CA HIS A 424 11.21 12.51 4.00
C HIS A 424 10.47 11.55 4.94
N HIS A 425 10.13 10.37 4.44
CA HIS A 425 9.69 9.26 5.28
C HIS A 425 10.83 8.80 6.19
N PHE A 426 10.52 8.48 7.45
CA PHE A 426 11.49 8.01 8.42
C PHE A 426 10.92 6.86 9.23
N ILE A 427 11.61 5.73 9.20
CA ILE A 427 11.40 4.56 10.03
C ILE A 427 12.50 4.60 11.09
N VAL A 428 12.11 4.86 12.34
CA VAL A 428 13.08 5.09 13.42
C VAL A 428 13.93 3.85 13.68
N ALA A 429 13.31 2.67 13.66
CA ALA A 429 14.01 1.43 13.93
C ALA A 429 13.35 0.20 13.30
N ASN A 430 14.13 -0.87 13.16
CA ASN A 430 13.68 -2.24 12.98
C ASN A 430 14.28 -3.15 14.07
N ALA A 431 14.03 -4.45 14.00
CA ALA A 431 14.51 -5.42 15.00
C ALA A 431 16.04 -5.42 15.22
N ARG A 432 16.83 -4.97 14.24
CA ARG A 432 18.30 -4.98 14.24
C ARG A 432 18.93 -3.59 14.45
N THR A 433 18.14 -2.53 14.62
CA THR A 433 18.67 -1.18 14.80
C THR A 433 19.43 -1.06 16.12
N THR A 434 20.64 -0.52 16.05
CA THR A 434 21.49 -0.22 17.22
C THR A 434 21.35 1.24 17.63
N LEU A 435 21.83 1.57 18.83
CA LEU A 435 21.85 2.96 19.31
C LEU A 435 22.68 3.86 18.38
N GLU A 436 23.81 3.35 17.88
CA GLU A 436 24.69 4.06 16.96
C GLU A 436 23.99 4.40 15.64
N ASP A 437 23.24 3.46 15.08
CA ASP A 437 22.44 3.68 13.85
C ASP A 437 21.38 4.78 14.04
N LEU A 438 20.73 4.77 15.20
CA LEU A 438 19.73 5.76 15.57
C LEU A 438 20.36 7.15 15.74
N LEU A 439 21.44 7.26 16.52
CA LEU A 439 22.16 8.52 16.73
C LEU A 439 22.68 9.09 15.40
N GLU A 440 23.22 8.24 14.52
CA GLU A 440 23.68 8.65 13.20
C GLU A 440 22.52 9.24 12.35
N SER A 441 21.33 8.62 12.43
CA SER A 441 20.15 9.14 11.73
C SER A 441 19.70 10.50 12.30
N LEU A 442 19.63 10.62 13.63
CA LEU A 442 19.19 11.86 14.30
C LEU A 442 20.15 13.02 14.04
N VAL A 443 21.47 12.78 14.13
CA VAL A 443 22.49 13.78 13.81
C VAL A 443 22.32 14.31 12.39
N ARG A 444 22.12 13.41 11.41
CA ARG A 444 21.89 13.84 10.02
C ARG A 444 20.59 14.59 9.82
N ILE A 445 19.51 14.19 10.50
CA ILE A 445 18.24 14.93 10.44
C ILE A 445 18.45 16.36 10.97
N VAL A 446 19.09 16.52 12.13
CA VAL A 446 19.37 17.84 12.72
C VAL A 446 20.25 18.68 11.80
N ARG A 447 21.34 18.09 11.28
CA ARG A 447 22.24 18.73 10.32
C ARG A 447 21.50 19.19 9.06
N LEU A 448 20.69 18.32 8.45
CA LEU A 448 19.94 18.67 7.24
C LEU A 448 18.90 19.76 7.52
N ARG A 449 18.23 19.75 8.67
CA ARG A 449 17.32 20.86 9.04
C ARG A 449 18.05 22.20 9.13
N GLN A 450 19.26 22.22 9.67
CA GLN A 450 20.08 23.42 9.76
C GLN A 450 20.54 23.90 8.37
N LEU A 451 21.04 23.00 7.53
CA LEU A 451 21.57 23.33 6.20
C LEU A 451 20.48 23.68 5.18
N CYS A 452 19.35 23.00 5.26
CA CYS A 452 18.31 23.03 4.23
C CYS A 452 17.13 23.94 4.57
N GLY A 453 16.99 24.40 5.81
CA GLY A 453 15.93 25.30 6.25
C GLY A 453 14.51 24.74 6.11
N GLU A 454 13.53 25.64 5.95
CA GLU A 454 12.08 25.30 5.85
C GLU A 454 11.74 24.28 4.76
N PRO A 455 12.35 24.29 3.56
CA PRO A 455 12.00 23.32 2.53
C PRO A 455 12.24 21.86 2.94
N PHE A 456 13.10 21.57 3.91
CA PHE A 456 13.36 20.21 4.38
C PHE A 456 12.56 19.86 5.64
N ALA A 457 11.73 18.82 5.53
CA ALA A 457 11.02 18.25 6.65
C ALA A 457 11.17 16.72 6.73
N VAL A 458 10.98 16.19 7.92
CA VAL A 458 10.80 14.76 8.17
C VAL A 458 9.35 14.56 8.56
N LEU A 459 8.67 13.59 7.92
CA LEU A 459 7.28 13.27 8.22
C LEU A 459 7.14 12.74 9.65
N GLU A 460 5.89 12.64 10.11
CA GLU A 460 5.57 11.85 11.29
C GLU A 460 6.25 10.47 11.16
N PRO A 461 7.15 10.13 12.10
CA PRO A 461 7.98 8.96 11.95
C PRO A 461 7.16 7.70 12.18
N VAL A 462 7.45 6.68 11.38
CA VAL A 462 7.07 5.31 11.71
C VAL A 462 8.02 4.84 12.80
N SER A 463 7.55 4.80 14.04
CA SER A 463 8.40 4.49 15.20
C SER A 463 9.12 3.15 15.06
N GLN A 464 8.49 2.17 14.44
CA GLN A 464 9.03 0.83 14.26
C GLN A 464 8.59 0.25 12.91
N LEU A 465 9.53 -0.37 12.20
CA LEU A 465 9.24 -1.10 10.96
C LEU A 465 8.13 -2.14 11.19
N ARG A 466 7.34 -2.41 10.16
CA ARG A 466 6.41 -3.53 10.12
C ARG A 466 6.87 -4.55 9.09
N SER A 467 7.56 -5.59 9.54
CA SER A 467 7.98 -6.70 8.69
C SER A 467 6.81 -7.64 8.40
N PHE A 468 5.86 -7.21 7.55
CA PHE A 468 4.68 -8.00 7.20
C PHE A 468 5.03 -9.36 6.59
N TYR A 469 4.26 -10.39 6.91
CA TYR A 469 4.36 -11.68 6.22
C TYR A 469 3.86 -11.56 4.77
N PRO A 470 4.50 -12.19 3.75
CA PRO A 470 5.78 -12.89 3.73
C PRO A 470 6.89 -12.02 3.08
N THR A 471 6.98 -10.73 3.44
CA THR A 471 7.97 -9.81 2.86
C THR A 471 9.41 -10.30 3.05
N ALA A 472 10.37 -9.72 2.33
CA ALA A 472 11.76 -10.14 2.44
C ALA A 472 12.35 -9.79 3.82
N SER A 473 11.89 -8.72 4.49
CA SER A 473 12.30 -8.43 5.86
C SER A 473 11.78 -9.47 6.85
N TYR A 474 10.51 -9.90 6.75
CA TYR A 474 9.97 -11.00 7.56
C TYR A 474 10.77 -12.28 7.37
N ARG A 475 11.00 -12.71 6.11
CA ARG A 475 11.77 -13.92 5.81
C ARG A 475 13.22 -13.82 6.27
N GLY A 476 13.80 -12.62 6.23
CA GLY A 476 15.13 -12.36 6.80
C GLY A 476 15.16 -12.54 8.31
N LEU A 477 14.13 -12.06 9.04
CA LEU A 477 14.01 -12.31 10.48
C LEU A 477 13.80 -13.79 10.79
N ALA A 478 12.99 -14.50 10.00
CA ALA A 478 12.79 -15.94 10.14
C ALA A 478 14.10 -16.72 9.99
N ARG A 479 14.87 -16.44 8.93
CA ARG A 479 16.15 -17.09 8.67
C ARG A 479 17.16 -16.88 9.80
N ASP A 480 17.16 -15.70 10.40
CA ASP A 480 18.12 -15.34 11.44
C ASP A 480 17.64 -15.75 12.85
N GLY A 481 16.51 -16.45 12.98
CA GLY A 481 15.97 -16.86 14.28
C GLY A 481 15.41 -15.69 15.12
N LEU A 482 15.04 -14.58 14.47
CA LEU A 482 14.62 -13.33 15.11
C LEU A 482 13.11 -13.08 15.06
N LEU A 483 12.27 -14.09 14.80
CA LEU A 483 10.81 -13.91 14.82
C LEU A 483 10.26 -13.52 16.20
N SER A 484 10.96 -13.87 17.28
CA SER A 484 10.64 -13.40 18.64
C SER A 484 10.78 -11.89 18.82
N ARG A 485 11.38 -11.19 17.84
CA ARG A 485 11.46 -9.74 17.76
C ARG A 485 10.29 -9.12 17.00
N LEU A 486 9.25 -9.88 16.66
CA LEU A 486 8.02 -9.35 16.11
C LEU A 486 6.96 -9.30 17.20
N GLU A 487 6.37 -8.14 17.39
CA GLU A 487 5.11 -8.01 18.12
C GLU A 487 3.97 -8.36 17.17
N LEU A 488 3.14 -9.32 17.55
CA LEU A 488 2.01 -9.78 16.75
C LEU A 488 0.71 -9.29 17.39
N ARG A 489 -0.21 -8.76 16.58
CA ARG A 489 -1.61 -8.56 17.01
C ARG A 489 -2.33 -9.88 17.25
N GLY A 490 -1.87 -10.92 16.56
CA GLY A 490 -2.40 -12.27 16.64
C GLY A 490 -1.76 -13.17 15.60
N THR A 491 -2.08 -14.45 15.67
CA THR A 491 -1.77 -15.42 14.61
C THR A 491 -3.07 -16.07 14.19
N LEU A 492 -3.41 -15.97 12.92
CA LEU A 492 -4.51 -16.72 12.35
C LEU A 492 -4.04 -18.17 12.23
N ARG A 493 -4.70 -19.09 12.94
CA ARG A 493 -4.30 -20.51 12.99
C ARG A 493 -5.37 -21.40 12.43
N LEU A 494 -4.95 -22.43 11.70
CA LEU A 494 -5.84 -23.50 11.24
C LEU A 494 -5.41 -24.82 11.87
N ALA A 495 -6.27 -25.38 12.73
CA ALA A 495 -5.97 -26.60 13.48
C ALA A 495 -5.59 -27.76 12.53
N GLY A 496 -4.47 -28.42 12.81
CA GLY A 496 -3.92 -29.49 11.96
C GLY A 496 -3.21 -29.03 10.69
N PHE A 497 -3.17 -27.72 10.39
CA PHE A 497 -2.58 -27.18 9.16
C PHE A 497 -1.70 -25.93 9.42
N PRO A 498 -0.59 -26.06 10.17
CA PRO A 498 0.27 -24.93 10.55
C PRO A 498 0.90 -24.20 9.35
N ARG A 499 0.98 -24.85 8.19
CA ARG A 499 1.44 -24.24 6.92
C ARG A 499 0.55 -23.09 6.43
N PHE A 500 -0.67 -22.94 6.96
CA PHE A 500 -1.55 -21.83 6.67
C PHE A 500 -1.63 -20.81 7.80
N ASP A 501 -0.80 -20.95 8.83
CA ASP A 501 -0.75 -19.96 9.89
C ASP A 501 -0.27 -18.63 9.32
N TYR A 502 -0.99 -17.56 9.66
CA TYR A 502 -0.67 -16.21 9.18
C TYR A 502 -0.44 -15.29 10.39
N PRO A 503 0.81 -14.82 10.62
CA PRO A 503 1.11 -13.89 11.70
C PRO A 503 0.70 -12.47 11.30
N LEU A 504 -0.22 -11.87 12.06
CA LEU A 504 -0.62 -10.47 11.90
C LEU A 504 0.39 -9.59 12.66
N VAL A 505 1.45 -9.19 11.96
CA VAL A 505 2.55 -8.40 12.54
C VAL A 505 2.07 -6.98 12.86
N GLU A 506 2.23 -6.56 14.12
CA GLU A 506 1.99 -5.18 14.54
C GLU A 506 3.20 -4.30 14.23
N LYS A 507 4.38 -4.74 14.68
CA LYS A 507 5.65 -4.02 14.56
C LYS A 507 6.86 -4.88 14.93
N ASP A 508 8.02 -4.43 14.48
CA ASP A 508 9.32 -4.98 14.84
C ASP A 508 9.78 -4.39 16.19
N VAL A 509 10.35 -5.21 17.07
CA VAL A 509 10.87 -4.83 18.39
C VAL A 509 12.39 -4.78 18.34
N PRO A 510 13.02 -3.59 18.45
CA PRO A 510 14.48 -3.47 18.47
C PRO A 510 15.13 -4.33 19.55
N ALA A 511 16.22 -5.01 19.19
CA ALA A 511 17.03 -5.77 20.13
C ALA A 511 17.75 -4.85 21.14
N ASP A 512 18.19 -3.67 20.71
CA ASP A 512 18.83 -2.68 21.58
C ASP A 512 17.79 -2.00 22.50
N PRO A 513 17.94 -2.09 23.85
CA PRO A 513 16.97 -1.53 24.79
C PRO A 513 16.85 -0.01 24.76
N GLU A 514 17.92 0.70 24.38
CA GLU A 514 17.93 2.16 24.30
C GLU A 514 17.08 2.60 23.11
N VAL A 515 17.26 1.94 21.95
CA VAL A 515 16.45 2.18 20.74
C VAL A 515 14.97 1.89 21.02
N ARG A 516 14.65 0.79 21.72
CA ARG A 516 13.27 0.46 22.05
C ARG A 516 12.58 1.53 22.90
N ARG A 517 13.28 2.07 23.91
CA ARG A 517 12.77 3.15 24.75
C ARG A 517 12.51 4.42 23.95
N PHE A 518 13.44 4.76 23.05
CA PHE A 518 13.28 5.90 22.15
C PHE A 518 12.08 5.74 21.20
N CYS A 519 11.90 4.56 20.58
CA CYS A 519 10.73 4.27 19.74
C CYS A 519 9.41 4.44 20.49
N ALA A 520 9.34 3.99 21.75
CA ALA A 520 8.15 4.18 22.58
C ALA A 520 7.89 5.66 22.89
N ARG A 521 8.95 6.45 23.15
CA ARG A 521 8.86 7.90 23.37
C ARG A 521 8.35 8.67 22.15
N LEU A 522 8.61 8.20 20.93
CA LEU A 522 8.17 8.86 19.69
C LEU A 522 6.81 8.41 19.16
N ALA A 523 6.25 7.30 19.67
CA ALA A 523 5.02 6.74 19.13
C ALA A 523 3.86 7.75 19.14
N GLY A 524 3.30 8.04 17.95
CA GLY A 524 2.16 8.96 17.78
C GLY A 524 2.49 10.45 17.96
N ARG A 525 3.77 10.84 18.05
CA ARG A 525 4.16 12.25 18.16
C ARG A 525 4.31 12.88 16.79
N THR A 526 3.76 14.09 16.65
CA THR A 526 3.94 14.97 15.49
C THR A 526 4.74 16.22 15.89
N GLY A 527 5.22 16.99 14.91
CA GLY A 527 5.92 18.25 15.18
C GLY A 527 7.21 18.09 16.00
N ILE A 528 7.93 16.98 15.83
CA ILE A 528 9.09 16.62 16.64
C ILE A 528 10.22 17.65 16.48
N ASP A 529 10.72 18.16 17.62
CA ASP A 529 11.99 18.87 17.71
C ASP A 529 13.14 17.85 17.75
N TRP A 530 13.67 17.54 16.57
CA TRP A 530 14.74 16.53 16.42
C TRP A 530 16.04 16.91 17.14
N LYS A 531 16.30 18.21 17.36
CA LYS A 531 17.49 18.65 18.08
C LYS A 531 17.35 18.30 19.56
N ALA A 532 16.21 18.67 20.16
CA ALA A 532 15.93 18.32 21.54
C ALA A 532 15.90 16.80 21.76
N GLU A 533 15.34 16.02 20.83
CA GLU A 533 15.33 14.55 20.93
C GLU A 533 16.74 13.94 20.85
N LEU A 534 17.62 14.49 20.00
CA LEU A 534 19.03 14.07 19.91
C LEU A 534 19.78 14.39 21.20
N GLU A 535 19.70 15.63 21.68
CA GLU A 535 20.39 16.08 22.89
C GLU A 535 19.92 15.32 24.13
N GLY A 536 18.60 15.10 24.26
CA GLY A 536 18.02 14.27 25.30
C GLY A 536 18.53 12.83 25.26
N LEU A 537 18.56 12.20 24.08
CA LEU A 537 19.05 10.83 23.92
C LEU A 537 20.55 10.71 24.25
N LEU A 538 21.37 11.68 23.84
CA LEU A 538 22.80 11.72 24.17
C LEU A 538 23.02 11.82 25.68
N LEU A 539 22.29 12.72 26.35
CA LEU A 539 22.37 12.89 27.80
C LEU A 539 21.93 11.62 28.56
N GLU A 540 20.78 11.05 28.18
CA GLU A 540 20.29 9.78 28.74
C GLU A 540 21.31 8.64 28.58
N THR A 541 21.94 8.57 27.42
CA THR A 541 22.98 7.58 27.11
C THR A 541 24.21 7.76 28.02
N LEU A 542 24.67 8.99 28.23
CA LEU A 542 25.77 9.30 29.14
C LEU A 542 25.44 8.93 30.58
N ILE A 543 24.27 9.33 31.09
CA ILE A 543 23.82 9.01 32.45
C ILE A 543 23.75 7.49 32.65
N LEU A 544 23.19 6.77 31.68
CA LEU A 544 23.09 5.31 31.75
C LEU A 544 24.46 4.64 31.73
N SER A 545 25.39 5.13 30.92
CA SER A 545 26.78 4.68 30.92
C SER A 545 27.41 4.80 32.31
N GLU A 546 27.29 5.97 32.95
CA GLU A 546 27.85 6.19 34.29
C GLU A 546 27.25 5.23 35.33
N ARG A 547 25.93 5.03 35.30
CA ARG A 547 25.23 4.08 36.20
C ARG A 547 25.69 2.64 36.01
N LEU A 548 25.94 2.24 34.77
CA LEU A 548 26.36 0.87 34.43
C LEU A 548 27.86 0.63 34.60
N ARG A 549 28.67 1.66 34.87
CA ARG A 549 30.15 1.54 34.92
C ARG A 549 30.63 0.39 35.81
N ARG A 550 30.00 0.18 36.97
CA ARG A 550 30.35 -0.91 37.90
C ARG A 550 29.65 -2.22 37.58
N ALA A 551 28.35 -2.17 37.26
CA ALA A 551 27.53 -3.37 37.08
C ALA A 551 27.70 -4.07 35.71
N ALA A 552 28.00 -3.30 34.67
CA ALA A 552 28.16 -3.79 33.29
C ALA A 552 29.17 -2.93 32.51
N PRO A 553 30.47 -2.99 32.87
CA PRO A 553 31.51 -2.07 32.37
C PRO A 553 31.64 -2.05 30.84
N ALA A 554 31.53 -3.22 30.18
CA ALA A 554 31.59 -3.30 28.72
C ALA A 554 30.42 -2.55 28.05
N ARG A 555 29.20 -2.66 28.59
CA ARG A 555 28.03 -1.94 28.08
C ARG A 555 28.16 -0.44 28.34
N ALA A 556 28.62 -0.05 29.53
CA ALA A 556 28.89 1.35 29.85
C ALA A 556 29.88 1.97 28.87
N ALA A 557 31.02 1.30 28.62
CA ALA A 557 32.02 1.76 27.67
C ALA A 557 31.45 1.94 26.25
N ARG A 558 30.64 0.99 25.76
CA ARG A 558 29.96 1.11 24.46
C ARG A 558 29.06 2.35 24.41
N LEU A 559 28.20 2.54 25.41
CA LEU A 559 27.28 3.68 25.48
C LEU A 559 28.04 5.02 25.52
N ARG A 560 29.10 5.09 26.33
CA ARG A 560 29.96 6.28 26.41
C ARG A 560 30.61 6.59 25.07
N ALA A 561 31.19 5.58 24.41
CA ALA A 561 31.82 5.74 23.11
C ALA A 561 30.82 6.21 22.04
N ALA A 562 29.61 5.66 22.02
CA ALA A 562 28.53 6.12 21.14
C ALA A 562 28.19 7.60 21.39
N ALA A 563 27.96 7.99 22.65
CA ALA A 563 27.64 9.37 22.98
C ALA A 563 28.80 10.33 22.65
N ASP A 564 30.04 9.98 22.99
CA ASP A 564 31.20 10.82 22.74
C ASP A 564 31.48 11.00 21.23
N ARG A 565 31.17 9.99 20.40
CA ARG A 565 31.24 10.09 18.94
C ARG A 565 30.27 11.12 18.37
N PHE A 566 29.08 11.23 18.94
CA PHE A 566 27.99 12.06 18.40
C PHE A 566 27.74 13.36 19.19
N ARG A 567 28.39 13.58 20.36
CA ARG A 567 28.24 14.83 21.13
C ARG A 567 28.76 16.06 20.40
N ARG A 568 29.70 15.89 19.47
CA ARG A 568 30.24 16.95 18.62
C ARG A 568 29.52 17.03 17.28
N TYR A 569 28.21 16.78 17.27
CA TYR A 569 27.42 16.76 16.03
C TYR A 569 27.41 18.12 15.32
N HIS A 570 27.64 19.21 16.04
CA HIS A 570 27.83 20.54 15.46
C HIS A 570 29.10 20.62 14.59
N GLU A 571 30.20 20.01 15.02
CA GLU A 571 31.45 19.96 14.23
C GLU A 571 31.29 19.02 13.03
N LEU A 572 30.54 17.92 13.19
CA LEU A 572 30.16 17.02 12.09
C LEU A 572 29.19 17.65 11.08
N ALA A 573 28.65 18.84 11.36
CA ALA A 573 27.79 19.56 10.43
C ALA A 573 28.61 20.34 9.36
N GLU A 574 29.84 20.72 9.69
CA GLU A 574 30.73 21.53 8.85
C GLU A 574 31.65 20.69 7.96
N ALA A 575 32.00 19.46 8.38
CA ALA A 575 32.71 18.46 7.59
C ALA A 575 31.79 17.69 6.63
#